data_AF-A0A9D4L7T1-F1
#
_entry.id   AF-A0A9D4L7T1-F1
#
_cell.length_a   1.000
_cell.length_b   1.000
_cell.length_c   1.000
_cell.angle_alpha   90.00
_cell.angle_beta   90.00
_cell.angle_gamma   90.00
#
_symmetry.space_group_name_H-M   'P 1'
#
loop_
_entity.id
_entity.type
_entity.pdbx_description
1 polymer ?
#
loop_
_entity_poly.entity_id
_entity_poly.type
_entity_poly.pdbx_seq_one_letter_code
_entity_poly.pdbx_strand_id
1 'polypeptide(L)'
;MADVLRSDLLQKIQTSCKYSIMIDESTDISVKQNLVTYVRLLETDEFGMALPHTYFLGVAELQRANAESIYENVVNLLGRKGMDIQLLSEILLKLKTWRTC
;
A
#
# COMPACT_ATOMS: atom_id res chain seq x y z
N MET A 1 -3.45 -8.92 20.14
CA MET A 1 -2.97 -9.77 19.02
C MET A 1 -2.83 -8.99 17.71
N ALA A 2 -3.81 -8.18 17.30
CA ALA A 2 -3.70 -7.40 16.04
C ALA A 2 -2.54 -6.39 16.00
N ASP A 3 -2.13 -5.83 17.15
CA ASP A 3 -1.04 -4.85 17.18
C ASP A 3 0.37 -5.46 17.08
N VAL A 4 0.55 -6.73 17.49
CA VAL A 4 1.84 -7.45 17.34
C VAL A 4 2.11 -7.76 15.87
N LEU A 5 1.07 -8.13 15.11
CA LEU A 5 1.17 -8.32 13.65
C LEU A 5 1.49 -7.00 12.90
N ARG A 6 1.06 -5.85 13.45
CA ARG A 6 1.36 -4.54 12.88
C ARG A 6 2.80 -4.11 13.15
N SER A 7 3.31 -4.33 14.37
CA SER A 7 4.70 -3.98 14.71
C SER A 7 5.70 -4.76 13.88
N ASP A 8 5.47 -6.06 13.71
CA ASP A 8 6.39 -6.93 12.96
C ASP A 8 6.40 -6.58 11.47
N LEU A 9 5.23 -6.28 10.89
CA LEU A 9 5.15 -5.87 9.49
C LEU A 9 5.83 -4.53 9.25
N LEU A 10 5.68 -3.56 10.16
CA LEU A 10 6.34 -2.26 10.02
C LEU A 10 7.85 -2.39 10.15
N GLN A 11 8.32 -3.20 11.09
CA GLN A 11 9.74 -3.50 11.20
C GLN A 11 10.26 -4.14 9.91
N LYS A 12 9.55 -5.12 9.34
CA LYS A 12 9.91 -5.75 8.07
C LYS A 12 9.99 -4.75 6.92
N ILE A 13 9.01 -3.85 6.79
CA ILE A 13 9.00 -2.78 5.78
C ILE A 13 10.21 -1.86 5.97
N GLN A 14 10.49 -1.43 7.20
CA GLN A 14 11.62 -0.54 7.51
C GLN A 14 12.99 -1.20 7.27
N THR A 15 13.10 -2.50 7.53
CA THR A 15 14.34 -3.26 7.27
C THR A 15 14.51 -3.66 5.80
N SER A 16 13.41 -3.68 5.03
CA SER A 16 13.45 -4.08 3.64
C SER A 16 13.82 -2.89 2.76
N CYS A 17 14.96 -2.98 2.07
CA CYS A 17 15.36 -1.98 1.10
C CYS A 17 14.49 -1.99 -0.18
N LYS A 18 13.62 -2.98 -0.37
CA LYS A 18 12.84 -3.17 -1.60
C LYS A 18 11.43 -3.68 -1.29
N TYR A 19 10.46 -2.80 -1.47
CA TYR A 19 9.05 -3.14 -1.36
C TYR A 19 8.24 -2.51 -2.49
N SER A 20 7.06 -3.08 -2.76
CA SER A 20 6.06 -2.46 -3.62
C SER A 20 4.75 -2.32 -2.87
N ILE A 21 4.05 -1.22 -3.11
CA ILE A 21 2.68 -1.02 -2.66
C ILE A 21 1.78 -1.34 -3.83
N MET A 22 0.85 -2.28 -3.62
CA MET A 22 -0.14 -2.66 -4.62
C MET A 22 -1.50 -2.15 -4.17
N ILE A 23 -2.18 -1.49 -5.09
CA ILE A 23 -3.47 -0.86 -4.86
C ILE A 23 -4.45 -1.47 -5.87
N ASP A 24 -5.58 -1.95 -5.38
CA ASP A 24 -6.65 -2.52 -6.19
C ASP A 24 -7.95 -1.77 -5.94
N GLU A 25 -8.67 -1.46 -7.02
CA GLU A 25 -9.99 -0.84 -6.95
C GLU A 25 -11.06 -1.94 -7.08
N SER A 26 -11.85 -2.08 -6.02
CA SER A 26 -12.95 -3.03 -5.93
C SER A 26 -14.28 -2.28 -5.85
N THR A 27 -15.34 -2.84 -6.41
CA THR A 27 -16.72 -2.36 -6.18
C THR A 27 -17.46 -3.42 -5.39
N ASP A 28 -18.02 -3.05 -4.23
CA ASP A 28 -18.84 -3.98 -3.45
C ASP A 28 -20.25 -4.13 -4.02
N ILE A 29 -21.02 -5.06 -3.46
CA ILE A 29 -22.41 -5.35 -3.87
C ILE A 29 -23.36 -4.16 -3.66
N SER A 30 -22.96 -3.15 -2.88
CA SER A 30 -23.70 -1.92 -2.62
C SER A 30 -23.25 -0.77 -3.54
N VAL A 31 -22.48 -1.08 -4.59
CA VAL A 31 -21.93 -0.11 -5.56
C VAL A 31 -20.95 0.89 -4.89
N LYS A 32 -20.38 0.54 -3.74
CA LYS A 32 -19.33 1.34 -3.13
C LYS A 32 -17.98 0.96 -3.71
N GLN A 33 -17.24 1.97 -4.12
CA GLN A 33 -15.86 1.80 -4.55
C GLN A 33 -14.98 1.67 -3.32
N ASN A 34 -14.10 0.68 -3.33
CA ASN A 34 -13.20 0.36 -2.23
C ASN A 34 -11.79 0.26 -2.79
N LEU A 35 -10.84 0.78 -2.03
CA LEU A 35 -9.44 0.73 -2.33
C LEU A 35 -8.77 -0.26 -1.39
N VAL A 36 -8.32 -1.38 -1.95
CA VAL A 36 -7.61 -2.41 -1.19
C VAL A 36 -6.13 -2.21 -1.36
N THR A 37 -5.41 -2.09 -0.23
CA THR A 37 -3.97 -1.83 -0.23
C THR A 37 -3.21 -3.02 0.32
N TYR A 38 -2.15 -3.41 -0.39
CA TYR A 38 -1.21 -4.44 -0.01
C TYR A 38 0.22 -3.89 -0.06
N VAL A 39 1.11 -4.49 0.73
CA VAL A 39 2.56 -4.32 0.58
C VAL A 39 3.17 -5.65 0.20
N ARG A 40 4.01 -5.65 -0.81
CA ARG A 40 4.82 -6.81 -1.18
C ARG A 40 6.27 -6.53 -0.81
N LEU A 41 6.85 -7.44 -0.04
CA LEU A 41 8.23 -7.42 0.42
C LEU A 41 9.00 -8.56 -0.23
N LEU A 42 10.27 -8.35 -0.50
CA LEU A 42 11.20 -9.44 -0.77
C LEU A 42 11.84 -9.83 0.56
N GLU A 43 11.50 -11.02 1.05
CA GLU A 43 12.10 -11.58 2.26
C GLU A 43 13.10 -12.67 1.87
N THR A 44 14.22 -12.72 2.58
CA THR A 44 15.24 -13.75 2.35
C THR A 44 14.89 -14.97 3.18
N ASP A 45 14.85 -16.15 2.54
CA ASP A 45 14.65 -17.42 3.25
C ASP A 45 15.92 -17.90 3.95
N GLU A 46 15.82 -19.04 4.64
CA GLU A 46 16.93 -19.68 5.36
C GLU A 46 18.11 -20.07 4.46
N PHE A 47 17.90 -20.14 3.13
CA PHE A 47 18.89 -20.49 2.12
C PHE A 47 19.46 -19.27 1.39
N GLY A 48 19.08 -18.05 1.79
CA GLY A 48 19.55 -16.81 1.18
C GLY A 48 18.78 -16.41 -0.08
N MET A 49 17.68 -17.08 -0.43
CA MET A 49 16.89 -16.79 -1.62
C MET A 49 15.83 -15.72 -1.31
N ALA A 50 15.72 -14.73 -2.20
CA ALA A 50 14.71 -13.68 -2.08
C ALA A 50 13.34 -14.17 -2.58
N LEU A 51 12.36 -14.26 -1.69
CA LEU A 51 10.99 -14.68 -1.97
C LEU A 51 10.01 -13.52 -1.78
N PRO A 52 9.05 -13.32 -2.71
CA PRO A 52 8.05 -12.27 -2.57
C PRO A 52 6.95 -12.70 -1.59
N HIS A 53 6.76 -11.91 -0.52
CA HIS A 53 5.63 -12.05 0.39
C HIS A 53 4.70 -10.84 0.28
N THR A 54 3.40 -11.10 0.18
CA THR A 54 2.37 -10.06 0.07
C THR A 54 1.57 -10.00 1.37
N TYR A 55 1.52 -8.82 1.96
CA TYR A 55 0.81 -8.53 3.21
C TYR A 55 -0.32 -7.55 2.95
N PHE A 56 -1.48 -7.85 3.52
CA PHE A 56 -2.63 -6.95 3.50
C PHE A 56 -2.41 -5.76 4.46
N LEU A 57 -2.62 -4.53 3.97
CA LEU A 57 -2.49 -3.32 4.77
C LEU A 57 -3.83 -2.76 5.23
N GLY A 58 -4.85 -2.79 4.36
CA GLY A 58 -6.18 -2.29 4.68
C GLY A 58 -7.10 -2.12 3.48
N VAL A 59 -8.36 -1.80 3.78
CA VAL A 59 -9.37 -1.33 2.83
C VAL A 59 -9.78 0.09 3.22
N ALA A 60 -9.94 0.96 2.23
CA ALA A 60 -10.54 2.28 2.39
C ALA A 60 -11.75 2.42 1.45
N GLU A 61 -12.87 2.92 1.96
CA GLU A 61 -14.02 3.25 1.12
C GLU A 61 -13.73 4.54 0.34
N LEU A 62 -13.83 4.49 -0.99
CA LEU A 62 -13.72 5.63 -1.88
C LEU A 62 -15.11 6.25 -2.09
N GLN A 63 -15.28 7.48 -1.61
CA GLN A 63 -16.47 8.28 -1.92
C GLN A 63 -16.51 8.71 -3.40
N ARG A 64 -15.34 8.82 -4.04
CA ARG A 64 -15.14 9.10 -5.46
C ARG A 64 -13.87 8.41 -5.96
N ALA A 65 -13.93 7.63 -7.04
CA ALA A 65 -12.73 7.08 -7.69
C ALA A 65 -12.07 8.08 -8.66
N ASN A 66 -11.54 9.17 -8.11
CA ASN A 66 -10.65 10.05 -8.85
C ASN A 66 -9.22 9.99 -8.27
N ALA A 67 -8.24 10.43 -9.06
CA ALA A 67 -6.83 10.32 -8.70
C ALA A 67 -6.49 11.02 -7.37
N GLU A 68 -7.16 12.14 -7.08
CA GLU A 68 -6.97 12.91 -5.85
C GLU A 68 -7.51 12.17 -4.62
N SER A 69 -8.73 11.64 -4.70
CA SER A 69 -9.35 10.87 -3.61
C SER A 69 -8.59 9.58 -3.34
N ILE A 70 -8.11 8.91 -4.39
CA ILE A 70 -7.24 7.74 -4.29
C ILE A 70 -5.93 8.12 -3.59
N TYR A 71 -5.29 9.21 -4.02
CA TYR A 71 -4.06 9.72 -3.41
C TYR A 71 -4.23 9.98 -1.92
N GLU A 72 -5.24 10.75 -1.53
CA GLU A 72 -5.50 11.10 -0.14
C GLU A 72 -5.77 9.86 0.71
N ASN A 73 -6.55 8.90 0.21
CA ASN A 73 -6.84 7.66 0.94
C ASN A 73 -5.58 6.81 1.15
N VAL A 74 -4.73 6.68 0.13
CA VAL A 74 -3.46 5.95 0.23
C VAL A 74 -2.53 6.64 1.22
N VAL A 75 -2.37 7.96 1.11
CA VAL A 75 -1.54 8.76 2.03
C VAL A 75 -2.04 8.60 3.48
N ASN A 76 -3.35 8.75 3.71
CA ASN A 76 -3.93 8.60 5.03
C ASN A 76 -3.78 7.18 5.59
N LEU A 77 -3.99 6.15 4.76
CA LEU A 77 -3.86 4.77 5.18
C LEU A 77 -2.42 4.46 5.59
N LEU A 78 -1.44 4.88 4.80
CA LEU A 78 -0.03 4.63 5.07
C LEU A 78 0.48 5.44 6.27
N GLY A 79 0.06 6.69 6.39
CA GLY A 79 0.35 7.53 7.56
C GLY A 79 -0.21 6.94 8.86
N ARG A 80 -1.45 6.41 8.84
CA ARG A 80 -2.02 5.67 9.99
C ARG A 80 -1.26 4.39 10.34
N LYS A 81 -0.52 3.82 9.39
CA LYS A 81 0.36 2.68 9.62
C LYS A 81 1.76 3.11 10.04
N GLY A 82 2.07 4.40 10.15
CA GLY A 82 3.42 4.86 10.53
C GLY A 82 4.46 4.67 9.43
N MET A 83 4.05 4.55 8.17
CA MET A 83 4.94 4.60 7.03
C MET A 83 5.10 6.06 6.60
N ASP A 84 6.35 6.56 6.60
CA ASP A 84 6.64 7.92 6.15
C ASP A 84 6.53 8.02 4.63
N ILE A 85 5.73 8.97 4.18
CA ILE A 85 5.20 9.09 2.81
C ILE A 85 6.21 9.78 1.87
N GLN A 86 7.30 10.31 2.42
CA GLN A 86 8.40 10.90 1.63
C GLN A 86 8.97 9.92 0.57
N LEU A 87 8.81 8.60 0.75
CA LEU A 87 9.23 7.59 -0.24
C LEU A 87 8.24 7.42 -1.42
N LEU A 88 6.99 7.87 -1.29
CA LEU A 88 5.91 7.64 -2.25
C LEU A 88 5.69 8.77 -3.25
N SER A 89 6.29 9.94 -3.00
CA SER A 89 6.23 11.08 -3.91
C SER A 89 6.72 10.73 -5.33
N GLU A 90 7.71 9.84 -5.46
CA GLU A 90 8.25 9.42 -6.76
C GLU A 90 7.32 8.46 -7.51
N ILE A 91 6.63 7.55 -6.81
CA ILE A 91 5.71 6.58 -7.42
C ILE A 91 4.42 7.27 -7.89
N LEU A 92 3.95 8.27 -7.13
CA LEU A 92 2.66 8.95 -7.37
C LEU A 92 2.75 10.05 -8.44
N LEU A 93 3.93 10.63 -8.69
CA LEU A 93 4.19 11.50 -9.85
C LEU A 93 3.82 10.82 -11.17
N LYS A 94 4.05 9.50 -11.29
CA LYS A 94 3.72 8.71 -12.49
C LYS A 94 2.21 8.53 -12.71
N LEU A 95 1.40 8.49 -11.64
CA LEU A 95 -0.06 8.40 -11.74
C LEU A 95 -0.69 9.73 -12.17
N LYS A 96 -0.12 10.87 -11.75
CA LYS A 96 -0.54 12.21 -12.20
C LYS A 96 -0.35 12.40 -13.70
N THR A 97 0.74 11.88 -14.26
CA THR A 97 1.06 11.96 -15.70
C THR A 97 0.28 10.98 -16.58
N TRP A 98 -0.36 9.95 -16.01
CA TRP A 98 -1.06 8.91 -16.79
C TRP A 98 -2.40 9.39 -17.39
N ARG A 99 -2.92 10.55 -16.96
CA ARG A 99 -4.14 11.18 -17.52
C ARG A 99 -3.88 12.27 -18.55
N THR A 100 -2.63 12.56 -18.91
CA THR A 100 -2.27 13.58 -19.90
C THR A 100 -1.87 13.03 -21.27
N CYS A 101 -2.19 11.77 -21.56
CA CYS A 101 -2.05 11.16 -22.89
C CYS A 101 -3.39 10.66 -23.41
#